data_AF-A0A7S7LZ36-F1
#
_entry.id   AF-A0A7S7LZ36-F1
#
_cell.length_a   1.000
_cell.length_b   1.000
_cell.length_c   1.000
_cell.angle_alpha   90.00
_cell.angle_beta   90.00
_cell.angle_gamma   90.00
#
_symmetry.space_group_name_H-M   'P 1'
#
loop_
_entity.id
_entity.type
_entity.pdbx_description
1 polymer ?
#
loop_
_entity_poly.entity_id
_entity_poly.type
_entity_poly.pdbx_seq_one_letter_code
_entity_poly.pdbx_strand_id
1 'polypeptide(L)'
;MEFVKAKPNEYLVVAKSGKIKNLGVARSAMIWPGQSFIMIPSTQIEAQFAMTQESKDGIPLRFKGIVIYHVENPEIVAQRFDFSENKGLTDINNLIANVSLGELRDKVSHMDMDACIDERKTTLTDAIVNELSVIAQTWGIAINVVQVAQVFIVEDEIRKQLEAEVRNQLRANSELSDIKTEEAIERESSASELRLKKEEFENQKERMNIELERKNLEREHKQKDIALVTPHKIFEAEQDMLVMTKMIDVYEFKAKMNLLKAKSMLVEEIEQNKIRKDMLPLEQVPQIADSVSRMFNGANLSFYNDSSQLMSGVAPMIDMVARALKQKEDID
;
A
#
# COMPACT_ATOMS: atom_id res chain seq x y z
N MET A 1 -32.25 -97.52 9.51
CA MET A 1 -31.77 -96.62 10.59
C MET A 1 -30.49 -96.01 10.09
N GLU A 2 -30.38 -94.69 10.17
CA GLU A 2 -29.25 -93.94 9.62
C GLU A 2 -28.54 -93.23 10.77
N PHE A 3 -27.20 -93.26 10.75
CA PHE A 3 -26.39 -92.55 11.73
C PHE A 3 -25.86 -91.28 11.06
N VAL A 4 -26.28 -90.12 11.56
CA VAL A 4 -25.94 -88.82 10.99
C VAL A 4 -25.01 -88.08 11.95
N LYS A 5 -23.97 -87.47 11.41
CA LYS A 5 -23.00 -86.67 12.16
C LYS A 5 -22.91 -85.27 11.53
N ALA A 6 -23.30 -84.25 12.30
CA ALA A 6 -23.15 -82.87 11.88
C ALA A 6 -21.69 -82.41 12.00
N LYS A 7 -21.28 -81.50 11.12
CA LYS A 7 -19.96 -80.88 11.19
C LYS A 7 -19.87 -79.90 12.38
N PRO A 8 -18.65 -79.48 12.76
CA PRO A 8 -18.44 -78.47 13.80
C PRO A 8 -19.11 -77.11 13.52
N ASN A 9 -19.48 -76.86 12.26
CA ASN A 9 -20.06 -75.61 11.78
C ASN A 9 -21.53 -75.78 11.38
N GLU A 10 -22.18 -76.86 11.82
CA GLU A 10 -23.55 -77.20 11.44
C GLU A 10 -24.36 -77.59 12.70
N TYR A 11 -25.57 -77.05 12.81
CA TYR A 11 -26.59 -77.49 13.73
C TYR A 11 -27.26 -78.75 13.19
N LEU A 12 -27.46 -79.74 14.07
CA LEU A 12 -28.29 -80.91 13.78
C LEU A 12 -29.68 -80.70 14.35
N VAL A 13 -30.66 -80.58 13.46
CA VAL A 13 -32.08 -80.46 13.83
C VAL A 13 -32.81 -81.73 13.41
N VAL A 14 -33.60 -82.30 14.32
CA VAL A 14 -34.38 -83.51 14.06
C VAL A 14 -35.86 -83.20 14.19
N ALA A 15 -36.65 -83.63 13.21
CA ALA A 15 -38.09 -83.50 13.21
C ALA A 15 -38.74 -84.89 13.36
N LYS A 16 -39.77 -84.96 14.21
CA LYS A 16 -40.59 -86.17 14.42
C LYS A 16 -42.03 -85.76 14.70
N SER A 17 -42.98 -86.30 13.93
CA SER A 17 -44.42 -86.08 14.13
C SER A 17 -44.79 -84.59 14.26
N GLY A 18 -44.21 -83.74 13.38
CA GLY A 18 -44.45 -82.29 13.37
C GLY A 18 -43.75 -81.50 14.48
N LYS A 19 -43.03 -82.15 15.40
CA LYS A 19 -42.20 -81.48 16.40
C LYS A 19 -40.76 -81.40 15.92
N ILE A 20 -40.18 -80.21 15.99
CA ILE A 20 -38.78 -79.95 15.66
C ILE A 20 -37.99 -79.80 16.96
N LYS A 21 -36.80 -80.41 17.01
CA LYS A 21 -35.90 -80.31 18.16
C LYS A 21 -34.48 -80.07 17.68
N ASN A 22 -33.84 -79.02 18.20
CA ASN A 22 -32.42 -78.78 18.02
C ASN A 22 -31.59 -79.70 18.93
N LEU A 23 -30.64 -80.44 18.35
CA LEU A 23 -29.69 -81.27 19.11
C LEU A 23 -28.39 -80.52 19.42
N GLY A 24 -28.11 -79.42 18.72
CA GLY A 24 -26.92 -78.59 18.88
C GLY A 24 -25.88 -78.76 17.77
N VAL A 25 -24.74 -78.08 17.94
CA VAL A 25 -23.62 -78.06 16.98
C VAL A 25 -22.72 -79.28 17.18
N ALA A 26 -22.13 -79.79 16.09
CA ALA A 26 -21.14 -80.89 16.12
C ALA A 26 -21.65 -82.19 16.76
N ARG A 27 -22.97 -82.38 16.81
CA ARG A 27 -23.59 -83.57 17.40
C ARG A 27 -23.77 -84.66 16.37
N SER A 28 -23.75 -85.89 16.84
CA SER A 28 -24.22 -87.05 16.10
C SER A 28 -25.50 -87.58 16.72
N ALA A 29 -26.40 -88.07 15.87
CA ALA A 29 -27.64 -88.69 16.31
C ALA A 29 -27.98 -89.89 15.42
N MET A 30 -28.59 -90.88 16.05
CA MET A 30 -29.20 -92.00 15.34
C MET A 30 -30.63 -91.63 14.96
N ILE A 31 -30.91 -91.65 13.66
CA ILE A 31 -32.21 -91.27 13.10
C ILE A 31 -33.08 -92.52 12.99
N TRP A 32 -34.17 -92.53 13.75
CA TRP A 32 -35.15 -93.63 13.77
C TRP A 32 -36.15 -93.52 12.62
N PRO A 33 -36.77 -94.63 12.18
CA PRO A 33 -37.83 -94.59 11.17
C PRO A 33 -38.95 -93.60 11.54
N GLY A 34 -39.35 -92.76 10.58
CA GLY A 34 -40.34 -91.70 10.79
C GLY A 34 -39.78 -90.39 11.38
N GLN A 35 -38.45 -90.28 11.51
CA GLN A 35 -37.77 -89.00 11.78
C GLN A 35 -37.12 -88.48 10.50
N SER A 36 -37.11 -87.16 10.35
CA SER A 36 -36.28 -86.46 9.38
C SER A 36 -35.23 -85.63 10.10
N PHE A 37 -34.12 -85.35 9.42
CA PHE A 37 -33.06 -84.50 9.94
C PHE A 37 -32.75 -83.38 8.96
N ILE A 38 -32.30 -82.25 9.50
CA ILE A 38 -31.95 -81.06 8.75
C ILE A 38 -30.60 -80.57 9.31
N MET A 39 -29.68 -80.23 8.41
CA MET A 39 -28.40 -79.63 8.76
C MET A 39 -28.42 -78.16 8.40
N ILE A 40 -28.14 -77.30 9.37
CA ILE A 40 -28.20 -75.84 9.20
C ILE A 40 -26.82 -75.28 9.54
N PRO A 41 -26.20 -74.44 8.69
CA PRO A 41 -24.92 -73.84 9.02
C PRO A 41 -25.01 -72.96 10.27
N SER A 42 -24.02 -73.07 11.15
CA SER A 42 -23.84 -72.21 12.32
C SER A 42 -22.85 -71.06 12.08
N THR A 43 -22.23 -71.02 10.90
CA THR A 43 -21.27 -69.99 10.50
C THR A 43 -21.96 -68.70 10.08
N GLN A 44 -21.18 -67.62 10.04
CA GLN A 44 -21.61 -66.37 9.42
C GLN A 44 -21.75 -66.56 7.91
N ILE A 45 -22.79 -65.95 7.35
CA ILE A 45 -23.15 -66.02 5.94
C ILE A 45 -23.29 -64.59 5.43
N GLU A 46 -22.81 -64.37 4.21
CA GLU A 46 -22.87 -63.10 3.53
C GLU A 46 -23.98 -63.13 2.46
N ALA A 47 -24.92 -62.21 2.56
CA ALA A 47 -25.88 -61.89 1.50
C ALA A 47 -25.47 -60.58 0.82
N GLN A 48 -25.29 -60.63 -0.50
CA GLN A 48 -24.95 -59.46 -1.29
C GLN A 48 -26.19 -58.97 -2.05
N PHE A 49 -26.35 -57.65 -2.13
CA PHE A 49 -27.41 -57.05 -2.93
C PHE A 49 -26.85 -55.89 -3.75
N ALA A 50 -27.43 -55.70 -4.94
CA ALA A 50 -27.10 -54.60 -5.82
C ALA A 50 -28.36 -54.10 -6.54
N MET A 51 -28.48 -52.78 -6.67
CA MET A 51 -29.52 -52.15 -7.49
C MET A 51 -29.02 -50.90 -8.18
N THR A 52 -29.78 -50.45 -9.17
CA THR A 52 -29.68 -49.10 -9.71
C THR A 52 -31.01 -48.39 -9.43
N GLN A 53 -30.93 -47.19 -8.86
CA GLN A 53 -32.08 -46.37 -8.48
C GLN A 53 -31.75 -44.91 -8.75
N GLU A 54 -32.73 -44.18 -9.27
CA GLU A 54 -32.63 -42.73 -9.48
C GLU A 54 -32.87 -42.02 -8.15
N SER A 55 -32.00 -41.03 -7.83
CA SER A 55 -32.17 -40.13 -6.70
C SER A 55 -33.27 -39.11 -6.96
N LYS A 56 -33.59 -38.28 -5.95
CA LYS A 56 -34.53 -37.17 -6.09
C LYS A 56 -34.14 -36.18 -7.20
N ASP A 57 -32.84 -36.05 -7.48
CA ASP A 57 -32.30 -35.20 -8.55
C ASP A 57 -32.38 -35.85 -9.95
N GLY A 58 -32.93 -37.07 -10.06
CA GLY A 58 -33.00 -37.82 -11.31
C GLY A 58 -31.68 -38.44 -11.74
N ILE A 59 -30.67 -38.50 -10.85
CA ILE A 59 -29.37 -39.07 -11.16
C ILE A 59 -29.39 -40.58 -10.88
N PRO A 60 -29.05 -41.44 -11.86
CA PRO A 60 -29.03 -42.89 -11.65
C PRO A 60 -27.81 -43.29 -10.81
N LEU A 61 -28.10 -43.79 -9.60
CA LEU A 61 -27.11 -44.26 -8.64
C LEU A 61 -27.17 -45.79 -8.53
N ARG A 62 -26.01 -46.44 -8.57
CA ARG A 62 -25.88 -47.88 -8.33
C ARG A 62 -25.40 -48.13 -6.92
N PHE A 63 -26.23 -48.84 -6.16
CA PHE A 63 -25.97 -49.24 -4.79
C PHE A 63 -25.50 -50.69 -4.77
N LYS A 64 -24.42 -50.95 -4.04
CA LYS A 64 -23.98 -52.29 -3.66
C LYS A 64 -23.84 -52.36 -2.15
N GLY A 65 -24.37 -53.43 -1.56
CA GLY A 65 -24.27 -53.66 -0.14
C GLY A 65 -24.15 -55.13 0.21
N ILE A 66 -23.75 -55.36 1.45
CA ILE A 66 -23.58 -56.68 2.04
C ILE A 66 -24.30 -56.73 3.39
N VAL A 67 -24.91 -57.87 3.68
CA VAL A 67 -25.50 -58.20 4.97
C VAL A 67 -24.82 -59.47 5.47
N ILE A 68 -24.20 -59.39 6.65
CA ILE A 68 -23.62 -60.53 7.33
C ILE A 68 -24.57 -60.96 8.43
N TYR A 69 -25.02 -62.21 8.37
CA TYR A 69 -25.96 -62.78 9.33
C TYR A 69 -25.51 -64.17 9.79
N HIS A 70 -26.10 -64.66 10.87
CA HIS A 70 -25.94 -66.03 11.32
C HIS A 70 -27.26 -66.58 11.89
N VAL A 71 -27.37 -67.90 11.92
CA VAL A 71 -28.54 -68.58 12.50
C VAL A 71 -28.42 -68.60 14.02
N GLU A 72 -29.33 -67.91 14.70
CA GLU A 72 -29.42 -67.89 16.16
C GLU A 72 -30.40 -68.97 16.67
N ASN A 73 -31.57 -69.09 16.04
CA ASN A 73 -32.57 -70.08 16.41
C ASN A 73 -32.83 -71.08 15.26
N PRO A 74 -32.14 -72.23 15.24
CA PRO A 74 -32.26 -73.20 14.15
C PRO A 74 -33.63 -73.90 14.12
N GLU A 75 -34.42 -73.88 15.21
CA GLU A 75 -35.76 -74.47 15.22
C GLU A 75 -36.75 -73.65 14.40
N ILE A 76 -36.73 -72.32 14.55
CA ILE A 76 -37.59 -71.40 13.80
C ILE A 76 -37.18 -71.41 12.32
N VAL A 77 -35.87 -71.34 12.07
CA VAL A 77 -35.31 -71.35 10.73
C VAL A 77 -35.70 -72.64 9.97
N ALA A 78 -35.62 -73.80 10.61
CA ALA A 78 -36.01 -75.09 10.03
C ALA A 78 -37.52 -75.20 9.71
N GLN A 79 -38.38 -74.44 10.38
CA GLN A 79 -39.83 -74.44 10.10
C GLN A 79 -40.19 -73.58 8.89
N ARG A 80 -39.37 -72.56 8.60
CA ARG A 80 -39.68 -71.54 7.59
C ARG A 80 -38.97 -71.77 6.27
N PHE A 81 -37.79 -72.38 6.30
CA PHE A 81 -36.93 -72.54 5.13
C PHE A 81 -36.54 -73.99 4.93
N ASP A 82 -36.45 -74.40 3.66
CA ASP A 82 -36.05 -75.75 3.29
C ASP A 82 -34.53 -75.83 3.07
N PHE A 83 -33.81 -76.41 4.03
CA PHE A 83 -32.35 -76.58 3.93
C PHE A 83 -31.93 -77.82 3.12
N SER A 84 -32.88 -78.50 2.48
CA SER A 84 -32.54 -79.53 1.50
C SER A 84 -31.73 -78.89 0.36
N GLU A 85 -30.55 -79.45 0.08
CA GLU A 85 -29.67 -78.99 -1.01
C GLU A 85 -29.26 -77.50 -0.93
N ASN A 86 -29.22 -76.89 0.26
CA ASN A 86 -28.90 -75.47 0.49
C ASN A 86 -29.91 -74.46 -0.10
N LYS A 87 -31.13 -74.87 -0.48
CA LYS A 87 -32.15 -73.95 -1.02
C LYS A 87 -32.54 -72.86 -0.03
N GLY A 88 -32.69 -73.22 1.25
CA GLY A 88 -33.10 -72.31 2.32
C GLY A 88 -32.13 -71.16 2.52
N LEU A 89 -30.82 -71.36 2.33
CA LEU A 89 -29.84 -70.28 2.37
C LEU A 89 -30.00 -69.30 1.21
N THR A 90 -30.30 -69.83 0.03
CA THR A 90 -30.56 -69.02 -1.16
C THR A 90 -31.83 -68.22 -1.00
N ASP A 91 -32.89 -68.82 -0.44
CA ASP A 91 -34.16 -68.16 -0.16
C ASP A 91 -34.00 -67.05 0.87
N ILE A 92 -33.26 -67.29 1.97
CA ILE A 92 -32.94 -66.28 2.97
C ILE A 92 -32.15 -65.13 2.32
N ASN A 93 -31.11 -65.43 1.54
CA ASN A 93 -30.31 -64.41 0.86
C ASN A 93 -31.17 -63.55 -0.08
N ASN A 94 -32.06 -64.18 -0.84
CA ASN A 94 -32.98 -63.49 -1.75
C ASN A 94 -33.97 -62.61 -0.99
N LEU A 95 -34.51 -63.09 0.13
CA LEU A 95 -35.44 -62.30 0.95
C LEU A 95 -34.74 -61.10 1.62
N ILE A 96 -33.55 -61.32 2.20
CA ILE A 96 -32.73 -60.24 2.76
C ILE A 96 -32.43 -59.20 1.68
N ALA A 97 -32.01 -59.64 0.48
CA ALA A 97 -31.78 -58.75 -0.64
C ALA A 97 -33.05 -57.97 -0.99
N ASN A 98 -34.19 -58.64 -1.20
CA ASN A 98 -35.44 -57.97 -1.57
C ASN A 98 -35.91 -56.93 -0.56
N VAL A 99 -35.82 -57.22 0.75
CA VAL A 99 -36.17 -56.26 1.80
C VAL A 99 -35.19 -55.08 1.81
N SER A 100 -33.89 -55.36 1.77
CA SER A 100 -32.86 -54.31 1.71
C SER A 100 -33.05 -53.40 0.51
N LEU A 101 -33.41 -53.98 -0.64
CA LEU A 101 -33.67 -53.25 -1.87
C LEU A 101 -34.98 -52.46 -1.82
N GLY A 102 -36.00 -52.95 -1.10
CA GLY A 102 -37.24 -52.21 -0.88
C GLY A 102 -37.00 -50.93 -0.08
N GLU A 103 -36.33 -51.06 1.07
CA GLU A 103 -36.03 -49.94 1.97
C GLU A 103 -35.07 -48.92 1.34
N LEU A 104 -34.01 -49.39 0.67
CA LEU A 104 -33.10 -48.49 -0.06
C LEU A 104 -33.82 -47.70 -1.14
N ARG A 105 -34.76 -48.31 -1.86
CA ARG A 105 -35.51 -47.62 -2.91
C ARG A 105 -36.36 -46.49 -2.32
N ASP A 106 -37.06 -46.76 -1.23
CA ASP A 106 -37.87 -45.75 -0.55
C ASP A 106 -37.01 -44.58 -0.06
N LYS A 107 -35.90 -44.85 0.63
CA LYS A 107 -35.01 -43.80 1.14
C LYS A 107 -34.34 -42.98 0.03
N VAL A 108 -33.77 -43.64 -0.97
CA VAL A 108 -33.05 -42.96 -2.06
C VAL A 108 -33.99 -42.07 -2.88
N SER A 109 -35.26 -42.46 -3.04
CA SER A 109 -36.24 -41.65 -3.79
C SER A 109 -36.53 -40.28 -3.17
N HIS A 110 -36.25 -40.13 -1.86
CA HIS A 110 -36.45 -38.88 -1.12
C HIS A 110 -35.15 -38.11 -0.85
N MET A 111 -33.99 -38.66 -1.22
CA MET A 111 -32.68 -38.10 -0.94
C MET A 111 -32.03 -37.54 -2.21
N ASP A 112 -31.34 -36.42 -2.03
CA ASP A 112 -30.50 -35.82 -3.06
C ASP A 112 -29.21 -36.66 -3.24
N MET A 113 -28.53 -36.50 -4.37
CA MET A 113 -27.34 -37.29 -4.72
C MET A 113 -26.22 -37.17 -3.68
N ASP A 114 -25.90 -35.94 -3.26
CA ASP A 114 -24.84 -35.67 -2.29
C ASP A 114 -25.14 -36.34 -0.96
N ALA A 115 -26.39 -36.24 -0.49
CA ALA A 115 -26.85 -36.91 0.72
C ALA A 115 -26.74 -38.44 0.61
N CYS A 116 -27.03 -39.02 -0.57
CA CYS A 116 -26.86 -40.47 -0.79
C CYS A 116 -25.39 -40.93 -0.70
N ILE A 117 -24.44 -40.08 -1.10
CA ILE A 117 -23.01 -40.38 -1.06
C ILE A 117 -22.45 -40.21 0.36
N ASP A 118 -22.81 -39.12 1.02
CA ASP A 118 -22.29 -38.74 2.33
C ASP A 118 -22.92 -39.55 3.47
N GLU A 119 -24.25 -39.73 3.44
CA GLU A 119 -24.99 -40.44 4.50
C GLU A 119 -25.04 -41.97 4.30
N ARG A 120 -24.23 -42.51 3.38
CA ARG A 120 -24.28 -43.96 3.06
C ARG A 120 -24.02 -44.85 4.29
N LYS A 121 -23.14 -44.41 5.20
CA LYS A 121 -22.71 -45.18 6.37
C LYS A 121 -23.62 -45.00 7.58
N THR A 122 -24.53 -44.03 7.55
CA THR A 122 -25.39 -43.65 8.67
C THR A 122 -26.83 -43.94 8.28
N THR A 123 -27.55 -42.96 7.73
CA THR A 123 -28.99 -42.97 7.50
C THR A 123 -29.45 -44.17 6.67
N LEU A 124 -28.73 -44.48 5.58
CA LEU A 124 -29.09 -45.60 4.69
C LEU A 124 -28.82 -46.96 5.35
N THR A 125 -27.72 -47.08 6.08
CA THR A 125 -27.38 -48.35 6.74
C THR A 125 -28.31 -48.59 7.93
N ASP A 126 -28.59 -47.56 8.73
CA ASP A 126 -29.46 -47.65 9.91
C ASP A 126 -30.91 -47.98 9.53
N ALA A 127 -31.42 -47.41 8.43
CA ALA A 127 -32.75 -47.72 7.92
C ALA A 127 -32.89 -49.21 7.60
N ILE A 128 -31.92 -49.78 6.87
CA ILE A 128 -31.91 -51.20 6.52
C ILE A 128 -31.75 -52.08 7.76
N VAL A 129 -30.87 -51.70 8.71
CA VAL A 129 -30.66 -52.45 9.96
C VAL A 129 -31.94 -52.55 10.77
N ASN A 130 -32.66 -51.44 10.93
CA ASN A 130 -33.88 -51.38 11.73
C ASN A 130 -34.96 -52.30 11.17
N GLU A 131 -35.22 -52.24 9.86
CA GLU A 131 -36.25 -53.07 9.23
C GLU A 131 -35.85 -54.54 9.17
N LEU A 132 -34.61 -54.83 8.73
CA LEU A 132 -34.14 -56.20 8.63
C LEU A 132 -34.05 -56.88 10.00
N SER A 133 -33.73 -56.16 11.07
CA SER A 133 -33.60 -56.75 12.41
C SER A 133 -34.94 -57.28 12.93
N VAL A 134 -36.05 -56.59 12.67
CA VAL A 134 -37.40 -57.04 13.05
C VAL A 134 -37.79 -58.30 12.27
N ILE A 135 -37.51 -58.32 10.97
CA ILE A 135 -37.84 -59.44 10.10
C ILE A 135 -36.94 -60.65 10.39
N ALA A 136 -35.63 -60.43 10.61
CA ALA A 136 -34.65 -61.48 10.88
C ALA A 136 -34.92 -62.21 12.20
N GLN A 137 -35.31 -61.49 13.27
CA GLN A 137 -35.76 -62.11 14.51
C GLN A 137 -36.93 -63.07 14.28
N THR A 138 -37.87 -62.65 13.43
CA THR A 138 -39.03 -63.47 13.06
C THR A 138 -38.61 -64.74 12.31
N TRP A 139 -37.52 -64.68 11.55
CA TRP A 139 -36.93 -65.81 10.84
C TRP A 139 -36.02 -66.70 11.71
N GLY A 140 -35.63 -66.26 12.92
CA GLY A 140 -34.67 -66.96 13.78
C GLY A 140 -33.20 -66.71 13.41
N ILE A 141 -32.95 -65.58 12.74
CA ILE A 141 -31.65 -65.15 12.24
C ILE A 141 -31.23 -63.88 12.97
N ALA A 142 -29.94 -63.77 13.30
CA ALA A 142 -29.35 -62.56 13.85
C ALA A 142 -28.48 -61.89 12.79
N ILE A 143 -28.65 -60.57 12.67
CA ILE A 143 -27.87 -59.74 11.75
C ILE A 143 -26.69 -59.15 12.53
N ASN A 144 -25.50 -59.35 12.00
CA ASN A 144 -24.27 -58.88 12.65
C ASN A 144 -23.84 -57.53 12.10
N VAL A 145 -23.86 -57.42 10.77
CA VAL A 145 -23.36 -56.25 10.05
C VAL A 145 -24.21 -56.03 8.81
N VAL A 146 -24.66 -54.80 8.61
CA VAL A 146 -25.19 -54.31 7.34
C VAL A 146 -24.26 -53.21 6.87
N GLN A 147 -23.83 -53.26 5.61
CA GLN A 147 -22.99 -52.22 5.03
C GLN A 147 -23.42 -51.91 3.60
N VAL A 148 -23.71 -50.63 3.34
CA VAL A 148 -23.81 -50.12 1.98
C VAL A 148 -22.40 -49.74 1.50
N ALA A 149 -21.81 -50.62 0.71
CA ALA A 149 -20.39 -50.59 0.37
C ALA A 149 -20.04 -49.45 -0.58
N GLN A 150 -20.76 -49.32 -1.70
CA GLN A 150 -20.38 -48.42 -2.80
C GLN A 150 -21.62 -47.84 -3.51
N VAL A 151 -21.60 -46.52 -3.71
CA VAL A 151 -22.54 -45.78 -4.56
C VAL A 151 -21.77 -45.33 -5.79
N PHE A 152 -22.17 -45.79 -6.98
CA PHE A 152 -21.58 -45.36 -8.24
C PHE A 152 -22.60 -44.55 -9.04
N ILE A 153 -22.20 -43.39 -9.55
CA ILE A 153 -22.94 -42.74 -10.64
C ILE A 153 -22.81 -43.63 -11.86
N VAL A 154 -23.94 -44.09 -12.41
CA VAL A 154 -23.95 -45.06 -13.52
C VAL A 154 -23.43 -44.43 -14.82
N GLU A 155 -23.65 -43.13 -14.99
CA GLU A 155 -23.33 -42.41 -16.21
C GLU A 155 -22.01 -41.63 -16.09
N ASP A 156 -21.05 -41.96 -16.94
CA ASP A 156 -19.72 -41.33 -16.95
C ASP A 156 -19.76 -39.86 -17.43
N GLU A 157 -20.76 -39.49 -18.23
CA GLU A 157 -20.93 -38.10 -18.68
C GLU A 157 -21.35 -37.19 -17.53
N ILE A 158 -22.36 -37.60 -16.74
CA ILE A 158 -22.80 -36.88 -15.55
C ILE A 158 -21.65 -36.77 -14.55
N ARG A 159 -20.86 -37.84 -14.34
CA ARG A 159 -19.69 -37.78 -13.47
C ARG A 159 -18.68 -36.73 -13.93
N LYS A 160 -18.33 -36.70 -15.22
CA LYS A 160 -17.39 -35.71 -15.77
C LYS A 160 -17.93 -34.28 -15.67
N GLN A 161 -19.23 -34.09 -15.85
CA GLN A 161 -19.87 -32.78 -15.70
C GLN A 161 -19.83 -32.31 -14.25
N LEU A 162 -20.18 -33.16 -13.28
CA LEU A 162 -20.10 -32.84 -11.85
C LEU A 162 -18.66 -32.57 -11.40
N GLU A 163 -17.69 -33.38 -11.84
CA GLU A 163 -16.26 -33.11 -11.58
C GLU A 163 -15.82 -31.77 -12.18
N ALA A 164 -16.31 -31.42 -13.37
CA ALA A 164 -16.02 -30.14 -14.00
C ALA A 164 -16.64 -28.97 -13.23
N GLU A 165 -17.88 -29.11 -12.75
CA GLU A 165 -18.56 -28.09 -11.94
C GLU A 165 -17.86 -27.87 -10.61
N VAL A 166 -17.58 -28.94 -9.84
CA VAL A 166 -16.84 -28.85 -8.58
C VAL A 166 -15.47 -28.21 -8.79
N ARG A 167 -14.76 -28.58 -9.86
CA ARG A 167 -13.48 -27.96 -10.22
C ARG A 167 -13.64 -26.48 -10.56
N ASN A 168 -14.71 -26.09 -11.25
CA ASN A 168 -14.98 -24.70 -11.59
C ASN A 168 -15.36 -23.88 -10.36
N GLN A 169 -16.18 -24.42 -9.45
CA GLN A 169 -16.52 -23.78 -8.19
C GLN A 169 -15.29 -23.63 -7.29
N LEU A 170 -14.44 -24.65 -7.21
CA LEU A 170 -13.18 -24.57 -6.46
C LEU A 170 -12.25 -23.50 -7.05
N ARG A 171 -12.12 -23.46 -8.38
CA ARG A 171 -11.34 -22.42 -9.07
C ARG A 171 -11.90 -21.03 -8.79
N ALA A 172 -13.22 -20.83 -8.90
CA ALA A 172 -13.85 -19.55 -8.62
C ALA A 172 -13.65 -19.11 -7.15
N ASN A 173 -13.74 -20.05 -6.20
CA ASN A 173 -13.48 -19.78 -4.78
C ASN A 173 -12.01 -19.42 -4.53
N SER A 174 -11.07 -20.11 -5.19
CA SER A 174 -9.65 -19.76 -5.15
C SER A 174 -9.39 -18.38 -5.74
N GLU A 175 -9.93 -18.08 -6.92
CA GLU A 175 -9.81 -16.76 -7.56
C GLU A 175 -10.38 -15.64 -6.68
N LEU A 176 -11.54 -15.87 -6.03
CA LEU A 176 -12.09 -14.92 -5.07
C LEU A 176 -11.21 -14.73 -3.83
N SER A 177 -10.54 -15.79 -3.37
CA SER A 177 -9.58 -15.70 -2.26
C SER A 177 -8.34 -14.92 -2.67
N ASP A 178 -7.85 -15.13 -3.88
CA ASP A 178 -6.68 -14.42 -4.42
C ASP A 178 -6.99 -12.93 -4.61
N ILE A 179 -8.14 -12.57 -5.18
CA ILE A 179 -8.60 -11.19 -5.32
C ILE A 179 -8.68 -10.50 -3.95
N LYS A 180 -9.28 -11.15 -2.94
CA LYS A 180 -9.36 -10.58 -1.59
C LYS A 180 -7.98 -10.34 -0.97
N THR A 181 -7.03 -11.22 -1.27
CA THR A 181 -5.65 -11.11 -0.79
C THR A 181 -4.92 -9.97 -1.49
N GLU A 182 -5.06 -9.86 -2.81
CA GLU A 182 -4.53 -8.76 -3.62
C GLU A 182 -5.07 -7.40 -3.13
N GLU A 183 -6.40 -7.28 -2.95
CA GLU A 183 -7.02 -6.06 -2.43
C GLU A 183 -6.53 -5.70 -1.02
N ALA A 184 -6.27 -6.70 -0.16
CA ALA A 184 -5.73 -6.45 1.17
C ALA A 184 -4.29 -5.92 1.09
N ILE A 185 -3.47 -6.48 0.20
CA ILE A 185 -2.10 -6.00 -0.06
C ILE A 185 -2.11 -4.58 -0.64
N GLU A 186 -3.00 -4.29 -1.59
CA GLU A 186 -3.12 -2.97 -2.20
C GLU A 186 -3.59 -1.91 -1.19
N ARG A 187 -4.55 -2.24 -0.31
CA ARG A 187 -4.97 -1.35 0.78
C ARG A 187 -3.83 -1.05 1.75
N GLU A 188 -3.08 -2.08 2.16
CA GLU A 188 -1.94 -1.90 3.07
C GLU A 188 -0.82 -1.09 2.40
N SER A 189 -0.54 -1.35 1.12
CA SER A 189 0.45 -0.61 0.34
C SER A 189 0.06 0.86 0.18
N SER A 190 -1.20 1.15 -0.17
CA SER A 190 -1.73 2.51 -0.27
C SER A 190 -1.70 3.24 1.08
N ALA A 191 -2.03 2.55 2.17
CA ALA A 191 -1.94 3.11 3.53
C ALA A 191 -0.48 3.43 3.91
N SER A 192 0.45 2.54 3.54
CA SER A 192 1.88 2.74 3.75
C SER A 192 2.41 3.92 2.91
N GLU A 193 2.00 4.06 1.65
CA GLU A 193 2.35 5.21 0.80
C GLU A 193 1.83 6.53 1.36
N LEU A 194 0.59 6.55 1.86
CA LEU A 194 0.03 7.74 2.52
C LEU A 194 0.80 8.09 3.79
N ARG A 195 1.22 7.08 4.57
CA ARG A 195 2.07 7.27 5.75
C ARG A 195 3.42 7.87 5.37
N LEU A 196 4.09 7.31 4.36
CA LEU A 196 5.37 7.82 3.86
C LEU A 196 5.26 9.26 3.34
N LYS A 197 4.23 9.57 2.54
CA LYS A 197 3.98 10.95 2.08
C LYS A 197 3.77 11.90 3.25
N LYS A 198 3.02 11.49 4.28
CA LYS A 198 2.79 12.31 5.47
C LYS A 198 4.10 12.57 6.23
N GLU A 199 4.92 11.53 6.43
CA GLU A 199 6.24 11.65 7.05
C GLU A 199 7.17 12.56 6.22
N GLU A 200 7.16 12.45 4.89
CA GLU A 200 7.90 13.35 4.00
C GLU A 200 7.43 14.81 4.13
N PHE A 201 6.12 15.06 4.16
CA PHE A 201 5.56 16.40 4.38
C PHE A 201 5.95 16.97 5.74
N GLU A 202 5.91 16.17 6.80
CA GLU A 202 6.35 16.58 8.14
C GLU A 202 7.84 16.91 8.16
N ASN A 203 8.69 16.06 7.56
CA ASN A 203 10.12 16.30 7.42
C ASN A 203 10.43 17.57 6.59
N GLN A 204 9.69 17.81 5.51
CA GLN A 204 9.83 19.04 4.72
C GLN A 204 9.44 20.28 5.52
N LYS A 205 8.36 20.20 6.30
CA LYS A 205 7.92 21.30 7.18
C LYS A 205 8.96 21.59 8.27
N GLU A 206 9.55 20.56 8.85
CA GLU A 206 10.62 20.72 9.84
C GLU A 206 11.86 21.37 9.23
N ARG A 207 12.31 20.92 8.05
CA ARG A 207 13.41 21.57 7.32
C ARG A 207 13.13 23.03 7.01
N MET A 208 11.91 23.34 6.59
CA MET A 208 11.49 24.71 6.30
C MET A 208 11.51 25.59 7.56
N ASN A 209 11.04 25.05 8.70
CA ASN A 209 11.09 25.77 9.98
C ASN A 209 12.53 26.04 10.41
N ILE A 210 13.43 25.06 10.31
CA ILE A 210 14.86 25.21 10.62
C ILE A 210 15.50 26.28 9.72
N GLU A 211 15.18 26.29 8.42
CA GLU A 211 15.70 27.31 7.50
C GLU A 211 15.20 28.72 7.86
N LEU A 212 13.92 28.83 8.25
CA LEU A 212 13.31 30.10 8.64
C LEU A 212 13.93 30.62 9.95
N GLU A 213 14.13 29.73 10.93
CA GLU A 213 14.82 30.05 12.18
C GLU A 213 16.27 30.49 11.94
N ARG A 214 16.99 29.79 11.06
CA ARG A 214 18.35 30.18 10.66
C ARG A 214 18.39 31.56 10.00
N LYS A 215 17.45 31.86 9.10
CA LYS A 215 17.35 33.20 8.48
C LYS A 215 17.01 34.28 9.51
N ASN A 216 16.19 33.98 10.51
CA ASN A 216 15.88 34.92 11.58
C ASN A 216 17.11 35.20 12.45
N LEU A 217 17.85 34.16 12.85
CA LEU A 217 19.11 34.31 13.57
C LEU A 217 20.15 35.10 12.77
N GLU A 218 20.26 34.87 11.46
CA GLU A 218 21.14 35.66 10.59
C GLU A 218 20.72 37.14 10.52
N ARG A 219 19.41 37.42 10.51
CA ARG A 219 18.90 38.81 10.57
C ARG A 219 19.22 39.46 11.91
N GLU A 220 19.03 38.75 13.02
CA GLU A 220 19.39 39.25 14.36
C GLU A 220 20.88 39.52 14.48
N HIS A 221 21.73 38.61 13.98
CA HIS A 221 23.18 38.82 13.94
C HIS A 221 23.56 40.05 13.13
N LYS A 222 23.02 40.20 11.92
CA LYS A 222 23.25 41.40 11.10
C LYS A 222 22.79 42.69 11.80
N GLN A 223 21.66 42.67 12.50
CA GLN A 223 21.20 43.83 13.26
C GLN A 223 22.14 44.17 14.42
N LYS A 224 22.64 43.16 15.15
CA LYS A 224 23.63 43.35 16.22
C LYS A 224 24.96 43.90 15.68
N ASP A 225 25.43 43.39 14.54
CA ASP A 225 26.66 43.88 13.89
C ASP A 225 26.51 45.33 13.42
N ILE A 226 25.36 45.68 12.83
CA ILE A 226 25.06 47.07 12.45
C ILE A 226 25.03 47.97 13.70
N ALA A 227 24.39 47.53 14.79
CA ALA A 227 24.33 48.31 16.03
C ALA A 227 25.71 48.57 16.66
N LEU A 228 26.66 47.64 16.52
CA LEU A 228 28.03 47.79 17.02
C LEU A 228 28.90 48.70 16.15
N VAL A 229 28.72 48.66 14.82
CA VAL A 229 29.51 49.47 13.87
C VAL A 229 29.03 50.92 13.79
N THR A 230 27.74 51.17 14.03
CA THR A 230 27.11 52.49 13.95
C THR A 230 27.74 53.55 14.89
N PRO A 231 28.04 53.28 16.17
CA PRO A 231 28.68 54.28 17.03
C PRO A 231 30.11 54.61 16.61
N HIS A 232 30.85 53.66 16.01
CA HIS A 232 32.22 53.91 15.57
C HIS A 232 32.26 54.83 14.33
N LYS A 233 31.36 54.60 13.37
CA LYS A 233 31.24 55.47 12.18
C LYS A 233 30.74 56.87 12.51
N ILE A 234 29.87 57.01 13.51
CA ILE A 234 29.41 58.32 14.00
C ILE A 234 30.57 59.08 14.66
N PHE A 235 31.39 58.40 15.47
CA PHE A 235 32.57 58.99 16.11
C PHE A 235 33.65 59.42 15.11
N GLU A 236 33.93 58.62 14.09
CA GLU A 236 34.86 58.99 13.00
C GLU A 236 34.34 60.22 12.23
N ALA A 237 33.05 60.26 11.89
CA ALA A 237 32.45 61.40 11.20
C ALA A 237 32.48 62.69 12.05
N GLU A 238 32.34 62.60 13.37
CA GLU A 238 32.50 63.75 14.29
C GLU A 238 33.94 64.26 14.35
N GLN A 239 34.93 63.36 14.37
CA GLN A 239 36.34 63.76 14.31
C GLN A 239 36.67 64.46 12.98
N ASP A 240 36.18 63.93 11.86
CA ASP A 240 36.43 64.52 10.53
C ASP A 240 35.78 65.91 10.40
N MET A 241 34.58 66.12 10.94
CA MET A 241 33.97 67.45 11.02
C MET A 241 34.81 68.44 11.84
N LEU A 242 35.37 67.99 12.97
CA LEU A 242 36.21 68.84 13.82
C LEU A 242 37.49 69.26 13.11
N VAL A 243 38.12 68.35 12.36
CA VAL A 243 39.31 68.64 11.55
C VAL A 243 38.99 69.63 10.44
N MET A 244 37.87 69.44 9.73
CA MET A 244 37.42 70.36 8.67
C MET A 244 37.15 71.78 9.20
N THR A 245 36.52 71.90 10.37
CA THR A 245 36.27 73.20 11.01
C THR A 245 37.58 73.94 11.31
N LYS A 246 38.56 73.23 11.88
CA LYS A 246 39.89 73.82 12.14
C LYS A 246 40.63 74.21 10.86
N MET A 247 40.45 73.48 9.76
CA MET A 247 41.03 73.87 8.47
C MET A 247 40.43 75.17 7.93
N ILE A 248 39.10 75.34 8.04
CA ILE A 248 38.42 76.59 7.65
C ILE A 248 39.00 77.78 8.42
N ASP A 249 39.18 77.65 9.73
CA ASP A 249 39.78 78.70 10.57
C ASP A 249 41.20 79.07 10.11
N VAL A 250 42.02 78.06 9.75
CA VAL A 250 43.38 78.29 9.22
C VAL A 250 43.33 79.03 7.88
N TYR A 251 42.40 78.68 7.00
CA TYR A 251 42.23 79.37 5.71
C TYR A 251 41.78 80.82 5.90
N GLU A 252 40.85 81.10 6.82
CA GLU A 252 40.44 82.47 7.14
C GLU A 252 41.58 83.30 7.73
N PHE A 253 42.39 82.69 8.60
CA PHE A 253 43.55 83.36 9.20
C PHE A 253 44.59 83.72 8.12
N LYS A 254 44.84 82.81 7.18
CA LYS A 254 45.74 83.03 6.04
C LYS A 254 45.23 84.12 5.10
N ALA A 255 43.92 84.18 4.86
CA ALA A 255 43.30 85.23 4.06
C ALA A 255 43.47 86.62 4.71
N LYS A 256 43.26 86.73 6.03
CA LYS A 256 43.48 87.98 6.79
C LYS A 256 44.95 88.43 6.74
N MET A 257 45.89 87.49 6.85
CA MET A 257 47.33 87.78 6.79
C MET A 257 47.77 88.28 5.41
N ASN A 258 47.23 87.69 4.33
CA ASN A 258 47.48 88.15 2.96
C ASN A 258 46.92 89.57 2.72
N LEU A 259 45.76 89.88 3.30
CA LEU A 259 45.13 91.20 3.18
C LEU A 259 45.95 92.29 3.89
N LEU A 260 46.51 91.98 5.07
CA LEU A 260 47.44 92.86 5.79
C LEU A 260 48.74 93.09 5.02
N LYS A 261 49.29 92.04 4.41
CA LYS A 261 50.51 92.13 3.60
C LYS A 261 50.31 92.96 2.32
N ALA A 262 49.14 92.84 1.68
CA ALA A 262 48.78 93.69 0.54
C ALA A 262 48.65 95.17 0.93
N LYS A 263 48.10 95.46 2.12
CA LYS A 263 48.01 96.83 2.64
C LYS A 263 49.37 97.44 2.95
N SER A 264 50.33 96.69 3.49
CA SER A 264 51.68 97.21 3.75
C SER A 264 52.45 97.52 2.47
N MET A 265 52.31 96.69 1.42
CA MET A 265 52.97 96.92 0.13
C MET A 265 52.44 98.17 -0.60
N LEU A 266 51.14 98.46 -0.50
CA LEU A 266 50.55 99.67 -1.08
C LEU A 266 51.03 100.96 -0.38
N VAL A 267 51.35 100.90 0.91
CA VAL A 267 51.88 102.06 1.66
C VAL A 267 53.31 102.38 1.23
N GLU A 268 54.15 101.38 1.00
CA GLU A 268 55.52 101.57 0.49
C GLU A 268 55.54 102.16 -0.94
N GLU A 269 54.61 101.76 -1.79
CA GLU A 269 54.54 102.21 -3.19
C GLU A 269 54.10 103.69 -3.31
N ILE A 270 53.26 104.16 -2.37
CA ILE A 270 52.83 105.56 -2.29
C ILE A 270 53.98 106.47 -1.79
N GLU A 271 54.83 105.98 -0.89
CA GLU A 271 55.98 106.76 -0.41
C GLU A 271 57.10 106.89 -1.46
N GLN A 272 57.41 105.83 -2.21
CA GLN A 272 58.47 105.91 -3.23
C GLN A 272 58.12 106.81 -4.42
N ASN A 273 56.84 106.90 -4.80
CA ASN A 273 56.40 107.78 -5.88
C ASN A 273 56.34 109.27 -5.49
N LYS A 274 56.29 109.59 -4.19
CA LYS A 274 56.34 110.98 -3.70
C LYS A 274 57.74 111.59 -3.76
N ILE A 275 58.78 110.75 -3.66
CA ILE A 275 60.20 111.18 -3.67
C ILE A 275 60.73 111.39 -5.11
N ARG A 276 60.10 110.75 -6.11
CA ARG A 276 60.58 110.77 -7.51
C ARG A 276 60.19 112.02 -8.32
N LYS A 277 59.33 112.90 -7.79
CA LYS A 277 58.76 114.04 -8.54
C LYS A 277 59.50 115.39 -8.37
N ASP A 278 60.43 115.52 -7.41
CA ASP A 278 61.02 116.82 -7.05
C ASP A 278 62.46 117.06 -7.53
N MET A 279 63.07 116.19 -8.34
CA MET A 279 64.36 116.48 -8.97
C MET A 279 64.44 115.99 -10.42
N LEU A 280 64.22 116.92 -11.35
CA LEU A 280 64.68 116.89 -12.75
C LEU A 280 65.23 118.29 -13.04
N PRO A 281 66.37 118.43 -13.75
CA PRO A 281 66.23 118.54 -15.21
C PRO A 281 67.43 118.04 -16.06
N LEU A 282 67.13 117.88 -17.35
CA LEU A 282 68.01 117.99 -18.55
C LEU A 282 69.09 116.90 -18.77
N GLU A 283 68.86 116.01 -19.75
CA GLU A 283 69.60 115.94 -21.03
C GLU A 283 69.32 114.62 -21.80
N GLN A 284 69.01 114.78 -23.08
CA GLN A 284 69.34 113.92 -24.23
C GLN A 284 68.97 112.40 -24.25
N VAL A 285 68.01 112.04 -25.13
CA VAL A 285 68.12 111.09 -26.29
C VAL A 285 68.67 109.66 -26.04
N PRO A 286 68.20 108.56 -26.70
CA PRO A 286 66.88 108.13 -27.21
C PRO A 286 66.59 106.61 -26.89
N GLN A 287 65.56 106.02 -27.52
CA GLN A 287 65.20 104.57 -27.55
C GLN A 287 64.49 104.13 -26.27
N ILE A 288 63.19 103.81 -26.29
CA ILE A 288 62.65 102.58 -26.85
C ILE A 288 61.29 102.87 -27.50
N ALA A 289 61.34 103.09 -28.81
CA ALA A 289 60.21 102.88 -29.73
C ALA A 289 60.16 101.42 -30.23
N ASP A 290 60.77 100.47 -29.49
CA ASP A 290 61.06 99.10 -29.97
C ASP A 290 60.44 97.96 -29.12
N SER A 291 59.79 98.22 -27.99
CA SER A 291 59.21 97.14 -27.15
C SER A 291 57.67 97.07 -27.16
N VAL A 292 56.97 98.08 -27.69
CA VAL A 292 55.50 98.01 -27.90
C VAL A 292 55.14 97.29 -29.21
N SER A 293 56.07 97.23 -30.16
CA SER A 293 55.91 96.51 -31.44
C SER A 293 56.18 94.99 -31.37
N ARG A 294 56.52 94.44 -30.18
CA ARG A 294 56.82 93.00 -30.00
C ARG A 294 55.93 92.21 -29.02
N MET A 295 54.93 92.82 -28.37
CA MET A 295 53.88 92.07 -27.65
C MET A 295 52.53 92.03 -28.39
N PHE A 296 52.40 92.73 -29.51
CA PHE A 296 51.22 92.66 -30.39
C PHE A 296 51.41 91.77 -31.63
N ASN A 297 52.21 90.70 -31.52
CA ASN A 297 52.27 89.67 -32.56
C ASN A 297 52.55 88.30 -31.92
N GLY A 298 51.55 87.42 -31.82
CA GLY A 298 51.85 85.99 -31.70
C GLY A 298 50.92 85.06 -30.92
N ALA A 299 49.74 85.47 -30.45
CA ALA A 299 48.72 84.50 -30.01
C ALA A 299 47.41 84.77 -30.73
N ASN A 300 47.26 84.06 -31.85
CA ASN A 300 46.08 84.00 -32.68
C ASN A 300 44.83 83.66 -31.85
N LEU A 301 43.94 84.64 -31.74
CA LEU A 301 42.51 84.44 -31.53
C LEU A 301 41.90 84.05 -32.88
N SER A 302 41.79 82.75 -33.15
CA SER A 302 40.86 82.25 -34.16
C SER A 302 39.48 82.14 -33.51
N PHE A 303 38.69 83.22 -33.57
CA PHE A 303 37.25 83.15 -33.40
C PHE A 303 36.64 82.70 -34.74
N TYR A 304 36.19 81.45 -34.80
CA TYR A 304 35.13 81.04 -35.69
C TYR A 304 34.25 80.02 -34.97
N ASN A 305 32.97 80.39 -34.89
CA ASN A 305 31.80 79.61 -34.50
C ASN A 305 31.62 79.11 -33.05
N ASP A 306 30.56 79.67 -32.48
CA ASP A 306 29.53 79.01 -31.67
C ASP A 306 29.92 78.54 -30.26
N SER A 307 29.64 79.40 -29.27
CA SER A 307 28.93 79.03 -28.04
C SER A 307 28.87 80.21 -27.08
N SER A 308 27.65 80.71 -26.94
CA SER A 308 27.20 81.81 -26.10
C SER A 308 27.24 81.46 -24.60
N GLN A 309 28.42 81.38 -23.99
CA GLN A 309 28.52 81.18 -22.52
C GLN A 309 29.72 81.82 -21.80
N LEU A 310 30.43 82.78 -22.42
CA LEU A 310 31.58 83.46 -21.80
C LEU A 310 31.47 85.00 -21.79
N MET A 311 30.25 85.53 -21.69
CA MET A 311 29.98 86.98 -21.58
C MET A 311 29.13 87.34 -20.34
N SER A 312 29.41 86.73 -19.19
CA SER A 312 28.89 87.20 -17.89
C SER A 312 29.97 87.78 -16.96
N GLY A 313 31.27 87.59 -17.29
CA GLY A 313 32.40 88.02 -16.46
C GLY A 313 33.07 89.34 -16.86
N VAL A 314 32.80 89.88 -18.05
CA VAL A 314 33.48 91.09 -18.57
C VAL A 314 32.59 92.35 -18.50
N ALA A 315 31.27 92.18 -18.37
CA ALA A 315 30.31 93.28 -18.24
C ALA A 315 30.58 94.22 -17.03
N PRO A 316 30.99 93.75 -15.84
CA PRO A 316 31.24 94.65 -14.71
C PRO A 316 32.50 95.52 -14.88
N MET A 317 33.52 95.03 -15.61
CA MET A 317 34.77 95.77 -15.80
C MET A 317 34.65 96.86 -16.88
N ILE A 318 33.86 96.63 -17.93
CA ILE A 318 33.57 97.65 -18.94
C ILE A 318 32.70 98.76 -18.34
N ASP A 319 31.76 98.43 -17.46
CA ASP A 319 30.91 99.41 -16.78
C ASP A 319 31.69 100.25 -15.74
N MET A 320 32.73 99.68 -15.12
CA MET A 320 33.63 100.40 -14.22
C MET A 320 34.55 101.38 -14.97
N VAL A 321 35.06 100.99 -16.15
CA VAL A 321 35.87 101.89 -17.02
C VAL A 321 35.01 102.99 -17.63
N ALA A 322 33.76 102.70 -18.00
CA ALA A 322 32.82 103.71 -18.51
C ALA A 322 32.41 104.74 -17.42
N ARG A 323 32.23 104.30 -16.16
CA ARG A 323 31.97 105.23 -15.03
C ARG A 323 33.18 106.09 -14.68
N ALA A 324 34.40 105.55 -14.78
CA ALA A 324 35.64 106.30 -14.53
C ALA A 324 35.92 107.36 -15.61
N LEU A 325 35.48 107.14 -16.86
CA LEU A 325 35.60 108.13 -17.93
C LEU A 325 34.50 109.20 -17.89
N LYS A 326 33.28 108.85 -17.44
CA LYS A 326 32.16 109.81 -17.33
C LYS A 326 32.27 110.76 -16.12
N GLN A 327 33.00 110.38 -15.07
CA GLN A 327 33.25 111.25 -13.90
C GLN A 327 34.31 112.34 -14.13
N LYS A 328 35.01 112.32 -15.27
CA LYS A 328 36.07 113.27 -15.61
C LYS A 328 35.64 114.36 -16.62
N GLU A 329 34.41 114.29 -17.14
CA GLU A 329 33.81 115.32 -18.01
C GLU A 329 32.86 116.28 -17.26
N ASP A 330 32.65 116.11 -15.95
CA ASP A 330 31.73 116.94 -15.13
C ASP A 330 32.42 117.73 -14.00
N ILE A 331 33.74 117.93 -14.07
CA ILE A 331 34.46 118.86 -13.17
C ILE A 331 35.49 119.65 -13.99
N ASP A 332 35.07 120.87 -14.34
CA ASP A 332 35.91 122.05 -14.56
C ASP A 332 36.95 122.25 -13.43
#